data_AF-A0A844ZV16-F1
#
_entry.id   AF-A0A844ZV16-F1
#
_cell.length_a   1.000
_cell.length_b   1.000
_cell.length_c   1.000
_cell.angle_alpha   90.00
_cell.angle_beta   90.00
_cell.angle_gamma   90.00
#
_symmetry.space_group_name_H-M   'P 1'
#
loop_
_entity.id
_entity.type
_entity.pdbx_description
1 polymer ?
#
loop_
_entity_poly.entity_id
_entity_poly.type
_entity_poly.pdbx_seq_one_letter_code
_entity_poly.pdbx_strand_id
1 'polypeptide(L)'
;MSATSDELEAHNAQIDTLFEQAFRMPAEERVKARDMFLQIAALAQSTIKEHDVQDEAVLRNLRKQAANGYYYAAENEHWLAMEADDPTQLNTQKIEHLERALALHSQVFANGIDGMLVAEYYFGTSLLVEHGLETGDPRTADWAKANVNAARLRIVESGMLNIDPPVGATVELIEALLDHAKVTGDPSPAEEVMQLYATIPEDRRGYSLKKRLRDEGVLSE
;
A
#
# COMPACT_ATOMS: atom_id res chain seq x y z
N MET A 1 -19.91 -20.84 -13.40
CA MET A 1 -21.31 -20.43 -13.64
C MET A 1 -21.35 -18.94 -13.35
N SER A 2 -21.97 -18.11 -14.18
CA SER A 2 -22.07 -16.67 -13.86
C SER A 2 -22.92 -16.49 -12.59
N ALA A 3 -22.43 -15.72 -11.61
CA ALA A 3 -23.25 -15.32 -10.46
C ALA A 3 -24.42 -14.42 -10.91
N THR A 4 -25.47 -14.39 -10.10
CA THR A 4 -26.46 -13.31 -10.14
C THR A 4 -25.94 -12.06 -9.44
N SER A 5 -26.56 -10.89 -9.68
CA SER A 5 -26.23 -9.64 -8.95
C SER A 5 -26.36 -9.84 -7.44
N ASP A 6 -27.45 -10.48 -7.00
CA ASP A 6 -27.75 -10.74 -5.59
C ASP A 6 -26.69 -11.61 -4.91
N GLU A 7 -26.12 -12.60 -5.62
CA GLU A 7 -25.05 -13.44 -5.09
C GLU A 7 -23.75 -12.64 -4.88
N LEU A 8 -23.38 -11.77 -5.83
CA LEU A 8 -22.20 -10.91 -5.72
C LEU A 8 -22.37 -9.85 -4.63
N GLU A 9 -23.57 -9.29 -4.49
CA GLU A 9 -23.92 -8.37 -3.39
C GLU A 9 -23.82 -9.06 -2.03
N ALA A 10 -24.30 -10.30 -1.91
CA ALA A 10 -24.17 -11.07 -0.68
C ALA A 10 -22.70 -11.36 -0.32
N HIS A 11 -21.86 -11.71 -1.30
CA HIS A 11 -20.43 -11.87 -1.09
C HIS A 11 -19.74 -10.59 -0.63
N ASN A 12 -20.05 -9.45 -1.26
CA ASN A 12 -19.53 -8.15 -0.84
C ASN A 12 -19.93 -7.81 0.59
N ALA A 13 -21.21 -7.99 0.96
CA ALA A 13 -21.69 -7.74 2.31
C ALA A 13 -21.01 -8.65 3.35
N GLN A 14 -20.74 -9.91 2.99
CA GLN A 14 -19.98 -10.83 3.84
C GLN A 14 -18.54 -10.34 4.06
N ILE A 15 -17.87 -9.91 2.99
CA ILE A 15 -16.51 -9.36 3.05
C ILE A 15 -16.48 -8.12 3.95
N ASP A 16 -17.40 -7.19 3.76
CA ASP A 16 -17.48 -5.95 4.56
C ASP A 16 -17.71 -6.26 6.05
N THR A 17 -18.57 -7.23 6.34
CA THR A 17 -18.81 -7.71 7.72
C THR A 17 -17.54 -8.29 8.35
N LEU A 18 -16.77 -9.07 7.59
CA LEU A 18 -15.51 -9.64 8.07
C LEU A 18 -14.46 -8.55 8.32
N PHE A 19 -14.38 -7.53 7.45
CA PHE A 19 -13.52 -6.36 7.68
C PHE A 19 -13.89 -5.65 8.98
N GLU A 20 -15.17 -5.33 9.17
CA GLU A 20 -15.67 -4.67 10.38
C GLU A 20 -15.34 -5.46 11.66
N GLN A 21 -15.46 -6.79 11.61
CA GLN A 21 -15.10 -7.66 12.72
C GLN A 21 -13.60 -7.64 13.00
N ALA A 22 -12.76 -7.79 11.97
CA ALA A 22 -11.31 -7.82 12.10
C ALA A 22 -10.77 -6.50 12.66
N PHE A 23 -11.25 -5.35 12.18
CA PHE A 23 -10.83 -4.03 12.68
C PHE A 23 -11.24 -3.73 14.12
N ARG A 24 -12.27 -4.41 14.64
CA ARG A 24 -12.71 -4.27 16.03
C ARG A 24 -11.96 -5.18 17.00
N MET A 25 -11.13 -6.08 16.50
CA MET A 25 -10.35 -6.96 17.36
C MET A 25 -9.29 -6.15 18.11
N PRO A 26 -9.11 -6.41 19.41
CA PRO A 26 -8.08 -5.74 20.18
C PRO A 26 -6.70 -6.32 19.85
N ALA A 27 -5.64 -5.64 20.28
CA ALA A 27 -4.26 -6.00 19.94
C ALA A 27 -3.86 -7.42 20.41
N GLU A 28 -4.48 -7.93 21.47
CA GLU A 28 -4.22 -9.28 21.98
C GLU A 28 -4.77 -10.38 21.04
N GLU A 29 -5.70 -10.03 20.15
CA GLU A 29 -6.30 -10.95 19.16
C GLU A 29 -5.70 -10.79 17.74
N ARG A 30 -4.52 -10.16 17.60
CA ARG A 30 -3.86 -9.92 16.29
C ARG A 30 -3.74 -11.15 15.40
N VAL A 31 -3.47 -12.33 15.98
CA VAL A 31 -3.40 -13.59 15.22
C VAL A 31 -4.73 -13.90 14.54
N LYS A 32 -5.84 -13.72 15.27
CA LYS A 32 -7.20 -13.95 14.76
C LYS A 32 -7.61 -12.86 13.76
N ALA A 33 -7.21 -11.60 14.00
CA ALA A 33 -7.43 -10.51 13.06
C ALA A 33 -6.71 -10.79 11.72
N ARG A 34 -5.42 -11.17 11.78
CA ARG A 34 -4.65 -11.62 10.61
C ARG A 34 -5.38 -12.72 9.84
N ASP A 35 -5.80 -13.78 10.54
CA ASP A 35 -6.45 -14.92 9.91
C ASP A 35 -7.79 -14.53 9.25
N MET A 36 -8.56 -13.61 9.84
CA MET A 36 -9.75 -13.04 9.21
C MET A 36 -9.43 -12.22 7.95
N PHE A 37 -8.38 -11.41 7.97
CA PHE A 37 -7.96 -10.66 6.78
C PHE A 37 -7.50 -11.60 5.64
N LEU A 38 -6.85 -12.72 5.96
CA LEU A 38 -6.54 -13.77 4.99
C LEU A 38 -7.80 -14.47 4.45
N GLN A 39 -8.79 -14.71 5.31
CA GLN A 39 -10.08 -15.26 4.89
C GLN A 39 -10.81 -14.32 3.92
N ILE A 40 -10.79 -13.00 4.19
CA ILE A 40 -11.34 -11.99 3.29
C ILE A 40 -10.65 -12.05 1.93
N ALA A 41 -9.31 -12.10 1.91
CA ALA A 41 -8.55 -12.16 0.68
C ALA A 41 -8.84 -13.42 -0.14
N ALA A 42 -9.01 -14.56 0.54
CA ALA A 42 -9.38 -15.82 -0.09
C ALA A 42 -10.81 -15.76 -0.66
N LEU A 43 -11.78 -15.23 0.09
CA LEU A 43 -13.18 -15.13 -0.33
C LEU A 43 -13.32 -14.24 -1.57
N ALA A 44 -12.72 -13.06 -1.57
CA ALA A 44 -12.79 -12.16 -2.72
C ALA A 44 -12.18 -12.77 -3.99
N GLN A 45 -11.06 -13.49 -3.86
CA GLN A 45 -10.44 -14.19 -4.99
C GLN A 45 -11.24 -15.40 -5.47
N SER A 46 -11.84 -16.17 -4.56
CA SER A 46 -12.70 -17.29 -4.95
C SER A 46 -13.95 -16.78 -5.66
N THR A 47 -14.55 -15.67 -5.20
CA THR A 47 -15.69 -15.04 -5.88
C THR A 47 -15.34 -14.65 -7.32
N ILE A 48 -14.17 -14.04 -7.56
CA ILE A 48 -13.70 -13.72 -8.93
C ILE A 48 -13.60 -15.00 -9.78
N LYS A 49 -13.00 -16.06 -9.23
CA LYS A 49 -12.70 -17.29 -9.96
C LYS A 49 -13.95 -18.13 -10.26
N GLU A 50 -14.86 -18.24 -9.31
CA GLU A 50 -16.00 -19.16 -9.37
C GLU A 50 -17.15 -18.61 -10.22
N HIS A 51 -17.29 -17.28 -10.22
CA HIS A 51 -18.43 -16.59 -10.83
C HIS A 51 -18.12 -15.89 -12.15
N ASP A 52 -16.89 -15.99 -12.67
CA ASP A 52 -16.47 -15.44 -13.96
C ASP A 52 -16.89 -13.96 -14.13
N VAL A 53 -16.57 -13.14 -13.13
CA VAL A 53 -17.03 -11.74 -13.03
C VAL A 53 -16.53 -10.92 -14.22
N GLN A 54 -17.45 -10.53 -15.11
CA GLN A 54 -17.16 -9.73 -16.31
C GLN A 54 -17.31 -8.22 -16.10
N ASP A 55 -18.07 -7.80 -15.10
CA ASP A 55 -18.20 -6.38 -14.76
C ASP A 55 -16.88 -5.86 -14.18
N GLU A 56 -16.25 -4.92 -14.88
CA GLU A 56 -14.94 -4.38 -14.51
C GLU A 56 -14.94 -3.67 -13.16
N ALA A 57 -16.03 -2.98 -12.79
CA ALA A 57 -16.14 -2.29 -11.52
C ALA A 57 -16.24 -3.28 -10.36
N VAL A 58 -17.04 -4.34 -10.53
CA VAL A 58 -17.15 -5.41 -9.52
C VAL A 58 -15.84 -6.17 -9.39
N LEU A 59 -15.21 -6.54 -10.51
CA LEU A 59 -13.92 -7.22 -10.53
C LEU A 59 -12.84 -6.39 -9.83
N ARG A 60 -12.82 -5.08 -10.10
CA ARG A 60 -11.88 -4.15 -9.47
C ARG A 60 -12.14 -4.00 -7.97
N ASN A 61 -13.40 -3.95 -7.53
CA ASN A 61 -13.74 -3.92 -6.11
C ASN A 61 -13.28 -5.21 -5.39
N LEU A 62 -13.57 -6.38 -5.95
CA LEU A 62 -13.14 -7.66 -5.36
C LEU A 62 -11.61 -7.77 -5.30
N ARG A 63 -10.89 -7.33 -6.34
CA ARG A 63 -9.42 -7.25 -6.32
C ARG A 63 -8.92 -6.33 -5.22
N LYS A 64 -9.57 -5.18 -5.01
CA LYS A 64 -9.22 -4.23 -3.94
C LYS A 64 -9.45 -4.85 -2.56
N GLN A 65 -10.60 -5.48 -2.34
CA GLN A 65 -10.88 -6.18 -1.08
C GLN A 65 -9.86 -7.29 -0.82
N ALA A 66 -9.49 -8.05 -1.86
CA ALA A 66 -8.46 -9.07 -1.72
C ALA A 66 -7.08 -8.49 -1.39
N ALA A 67 -6.69 -7.39 -2.06
CA ALA A 67 -5.43 -6.71 -1.82
C ALA A 67 -5.37 -6.13 -0.39
N ASN A 68 -6.45 -5.50 0.07
CA ASN A 68 -6.55 -4.95 1.41
C ASN A 68 -6.51 -6.07 2.47
N GLY A 69 -7.16 -7.21 2.22
CA GLY A 69 -7.06 -8.38 3.10
C GLY A 69 -5.61 -8.86 3.26
N TYR A 70 -4.85 -8.96 2.17
CA TYR A 70 -3.42 -9.31 2.29
C TYR A 70 -2.60 -8.23 2.99
N TYR A 71 -2.85 -6.95 2.71
CA TYR A 71 -2.16 -5.84 3.37
C TYR A 71 -2.37 -5.86 4.89
N TYR A 72 -3.60 -5.96 5.37
CA TYR A 72 -3.88 -5.95 6.82
C TYR A 72 -3.44 -7.24 7.51
N ALA A 73 -3.43 -8.38 6.81
CA ALA A 73 -2.78 -9.58 7.32
C ALA A 73 -1.28 -9.33 7.55
N ALA A 74 -0.58 -8.75 6.57
CA ALA A 74 0.83 -8.41 6.69
C ALA A 74 1.10 -7.36 7.79
N GLU A 75 0.24 -6.36 7.96
CA GLU A 75 0.37 -5.37 9.03
C GLU A 75 0.26 -6.04 10.41
N ASN A 76 -0.66 -6.99 10.60
CA ASN A 76 -0.74 -7.74 11.85
C ASN A 76 0.50 -8.62 12.08
N GLU A 77 1.05 -9.24 11.03
CA GLU A 77 2.32 -9.99 11.11
C GLU A 77 3.50 -9.08 11.45
N HIS A 78 3.53 -7.86 10.94
CA HIS A 78 4.53 -6.86 11.30
C HIS A 78 4.51 -6.57 12.81
N TRP A 79 3.33 -6.29 13.37
CA TRP A 79 3.18 -6.06 14.80
C TRP A 79 3.57 -7.29 15.64
N LEU A 80 3.12 -8.48 15.23
CA LEU A 80 3.48 -9.73 15.91
C LEU A 80 5.00 -9.99 15.85
N ALA A 81 5.66 -9.65 14.73
CA ALA A 81 7.10 -9.82 14.57
C ALA A 81 7.89 -8.90 15.52
N MET A 82 7.39 -7.69 15.80
CA MET A 82 8.06 -6.77 16.74
C MET A 82 8.09 -7.29 18.18
N GLU A 83 7.15 -8.18 18.54
CA GLU A 83 6.99 -8.73 19.89
C GLU A 83 7.55 -10.15 20.03
N ALA A 84 7.94 -10.80 18.93
CA ALA A 84 8.38 -12.19 18.91
C ALA A 84 9.88 -12.33 19.25
N ASP A 85 10.21 -13.38 20.00
CA ASP A 85 11.62 -13.77 20.27
C ASP A 85 12.38 -14.14 18.98
N ASP A 86 11.69 -14.79 18.03
CA ASP A 86 12.18 -15.07 16.68
C ASP A 86 11.15 -14.59 15.64
N PRO A 87 11.40 -13.45 14.98
CA PRO A 87 10.45 -12.87 14.03
C PRO A 87 10.60 -13.43 12.60
N THR A 88 11.50 -14.38 12.36
CA THR A 88 11.90 -14.77 10.99
C THR A 88 10.73 -15.26 10.13
N GLN A 89 9.90 -16.16 10.68
CA GLN A 89 8.76 -16.69 9.95
C GLN A 89 7.69 -15.61 9.69
N LEU A 90 7.41 -14.77 10.69
CA LEU A 90 6.43 -13.68 10.57
C LEU A 90 6.87 -12.65 9.54
N ASN A 91 8.16 -12.30 9.51
CA ASN A 91 8.70 -11.42 8.48
C ASN A 91 8.60 -12.04 7.08
N THR A 92 8.85 -13.35 6.94
CA THR A 92 8.71 -14.04 5.65
C THR A 92 7.26 -13.97 5.15
N GLN A 93 6.29 -14.30 6.01
CA GLN A 93 4.86 -14.27 5.68
C GLN A 93 4.39 -12.85 5.35
N LYS A 94 4.85 -11.85 6.14
CA LYS A 94 4.57 -10.43 5.89
C LYS A 94 4.94 -10.04 4.47
N ILE A 95 6.15 -10.37 4.03
CA ILE A 95 6.62 -10.04 2.68
C ILE A 95 5.81 -10.79 1.61
N GLU A 96 5.53 -12.09 1.80
CA GLU A 96 4.68 -12.84 0.87
C GLU A 96 3.27 -12.24 0.73
N HIS A 97 2.69 -11.76 1.83
CA HIS A 97 1.37 -11.15 1.84
C HIS A 97 1.39 -9.76 1.20
N LEU A 98 2.39 -8.93 1.50
CA LEU A 98 2.57 -7.63 0.84
C LEU A 98 2.77 -7.76 -0.67
N GLU A 99 3.50 -8.77 -1.15
CA GLU A 99 3.67 -9.01 -2.59
C GLU A 99 2.35 -9.41 -3.27
N ARG A 100 1.51 -10.20 -2.59
CA ARG A 100 0.17 -10.52 -3.10
C ARG A 100 -0.73 -9.29 -3.12
N ALA A 101 -0.67 -8.45 -2.09
CA ALA A 101 -1.37 -7.16 -2.06
C ALA A 101 -0.94 -6.28 -3.24
N LEU A 102 0.37 -6.12 -3.44
CA LEU A 102 0.96 -5.37 -4.55
C LEU A 102 0.47 -5.87 -5.92
N ALA A 103 0.48 -7.18 -6.15
CA ALA A 103 0.04 -7.76 -7.43
C ALA A 103 -1.42 -7.41 -7.76
N LEU A 104 -2.28 -7.37 -6.74
CA LEU A 104 -3.70 -7.03 -6.90
C LEU A 104 -3.93 -5.52 -6.97
N HIS A 105 -3.32 -4.73 -6.08
CA HIS A 105 -3.42 -3.26 -6.12
C HIS A 105 -2.90 -2.69 -7.44
N SER A 106 -1.84 -3.24 -8.00
CA SER A 106 -1.33 -2.82 -9.32
C SER A 106 -2.37 -2.99 -10.43
N GLN A 107 -3.23 -4.01 -10.35
CA GLN A 107 -4.35 -4.19 -11.27
C GLN A 107 -5.51 -3.23 -10.96
N VAL A 108 -5.78 -2.99 -9.67
CA VAL A 108 -6.85 -2.07 -9.22
C VAL A 108 -6.55 -0.64 -9.68
N PHE A 109 -5.31 -0.20 -9.58
CA PHE A 109 -4.92 1.19 -9.83
C PHE A 109 -4.24 1.42 -11.18
N ALA A 110 -4.24 0.41 -12.07
CA ALA A 110 -3.61 0.51 -13.40
C ALA A 110 -4.12 1.70 -14.23
N ASN A 111 -5.39 2.08 -14.03
CA ASN A 111 -6.06 3.18 -14.75
C ASN A 111 -6.41 4.37 -13.84
N GLY A 112 -5.73 4.51 -12.69
CA GLY A 112 -5.96 5.59 -11.71
C GLY A 112 -6.86 5.18 -10.53
N ILE A 113 -7.27 6.18 -9.74
CA ILE A 113 -7.93 5.95 -8.44
C ILE A 113 -9.45 5.78 -8.53
N ASP A 114 -10.13 6.50 -9.44
CA ASP A 114 -11.58 6.39 -9.70
C ASP A 114 -12.44 6.28 -8.42
N GLY A 115 -12.32 7.26 -7.52
CA GLY A 115 -13.10 7.28 -6.28
C GLY A 115 -12.60 6.33 -5.19
N MET A 116 -11.54 5.55 -5.41
CA MET A 116 -11.01 4.60 -4.44
C MET A 116 -9.83 5.18 -3.64
N LEU A 117 -9.81 4.88 -2.33
CA LEU A 117 -8.65 5.13 -1.47
C LEU A 117 -7.47 4.21 -1.84
N VAL A 118 -6.27 4.79 -1.81
CA VAL A 118 -4.96 4.25 -2.24
C VAL A 118 -4.06 3.91 -1.05
N ALA A 119 -4.43 4.33 0.17
CA ALA A 119 -3.60 4.24 1.36
C ALA A 119 -2.91 2.87 1.53
N GLU A 120 -3.66 1.77 1.44
CA GLU A 120 -3.09 0.41 1.61
C GLU A 120 -2.06 0.05 0.53
N TYR A 121 -2.24 0.54 -0.71
CA TYR A 121 -1.28 0.32 -1.78
C TYR A 121 0.03 1.07 -1.50
N TYR A 122 -0.06 2.31 -1.04
CA TYR A 122 1.12 3.11 -0.68
C TYR A 122 1.86 2.54 0.52
N PHE A 123 1.16 2.28 1.63
CA PHE A 123 1.80 1.76 2.84
C PHE A 123 2.36 0.35 2.63
N GLY A 124 1.64 -0.52 1.91
CA GLY A 124 2.12 -1.86 1.61
C GLY A 124 3.40 -1.87 0.76
N THR A 125 3.47 -0.99 -0.25
CA THR A 125 4.70 -0.84 -1.06
C THR A 125 5.83 -0.19 -0.27
N SER A 126 5.55 0.74 0.65
CA SER A 126 6.57 1.35 1.52
C SER A 126 7.24 0.31 2.41
N LEU A 127 6.48 -0.60 3.02
CA LEU A 127 7.01 -1.68 3.87
C LEU A 127 7.87 -2.68 3.07
N LEU A 128 7.51 -2.94 1.81
CA LEU A 128 8.35 -3.76 0.92
C LEU A 128 9.68 -3.07 0.61
N VAL A 129 9.66 -1.77 0.29
CA VAL A 129 10.88 -0.99 0.01
C VAL A 129 11.79 -0.93 1.23
N GLU A 130 11.24 -0.66 2.41
CA GLU A 130 11.97 -0.67 3.68
C GLU A 130 12.68 -2.01 3.89
N HIS A 131 11.93 -3.12 3.82
CA HIS A 131 12.50 -4.46 3.93
C HIS A 131 13.62 -4.70 2.92
N GLY A 132 13.40 -4.31 1.67
CA GLY A 132 14.35 -4.48 0.59
C GLY A 132 15.65 -3.70 0.80
N LEU A 133 15.55 -2.47 1.29
CA LEU A 133 16.70 -1.63 1.67
C LEU A 133 17.48 -2.21 2.85
N GLU A 134 16.81 -2.79 3.84
CA GLU A 134 17.46 -3.39 5.01
C GLU A 134 18.18 -4.70 4.70
N THR A 135 17.60 -5.50 3.80
CA THR A 135 18.06 -6.87 3.54
C THR A 135 18.88 -7.02 2.25
N GLY A 136 18.84 -6.03 1.36
CA GLY A 136 19.44 -6.10 0.03
C GLY A 136 18.67 -7.01 -0.93
N ASP A 137 17.34 -7.14 -0.76
CA ASP A 137 16.51 -7.97 -1.64
C ASP A 137 16.57 -7.44 -3.09
N PRO A 138 16.87 -8.28 -4.10
CA PRO A 138 16.97 -7.82 -5.48
C PRO A 138 15.65 -7.28 -6.06
N ARG A 139 14.50 -7.60 -5.45
CA ARG A 139 13.17 -7.13 -5.88
C ARG A 139 12.90 -5.68 -5.47
N THR A 140 13.73 -5.08 -4.61
CA THR A 140 13.53 -3.72 -4.07
C THR A 140 13.34 -2.67 -5.16
N ALA A 141 14.01 -2.80 -6.31
CA ALA A 141 13.87 -1.84 -7.41
C ALA A 141 12.44 -1.82 -7.97
N ASP A 142 11.81 -2.99 -8.13
CA ASP A 142 10.44 -3.11 -8.60
C ASP A 142 9.44 -2.60 -7.56
N TRP A 143 9.70 -2.90 -6.27
CA TRP A 143 8.88 -2.39 -5.17
C TRP A 143 8.96 -0.87 -5.04
N ALA A 144 10.15 -0.28 -5.21
CA ALA A 144 10.34 1.16 -5.15
C ALA A 144 9.62 1.87 -6.31
N LYS A 145 9.66 1.28 -7.51
CA LYS A 145 8.89 1.78 -8.65
C LYS A 145 7.39 1.75 -8.38
N ALA A 146 6.87 0.67 -7.79
CA ALA A 146 5.48 0.57 -7.39
C ALA A 146 5.11 1.58 -6.29
N ASN A 147 6.01 1.83 -5.34
CA ASN A 147 5.80 2.81 -4.27
C ASN A 147 5.73 4.24 -4.81
N VAL A 148 6.60 4.63 -5.76
CA VAL A 148 6.50 5.92 -6.47
C VAL A 148 5.14 6.05 -7.17
N ASN A 149 4.68 5.00 -7.86
CA ASN A 149 3.37 5.01 -8.49
C ASN A 149 2.23 5.21 -7.47
N ALA A 150 2.26 4.46 -6.35
CA ALA A 150 1.26 4.59 -5.29
C ALA A 150 1.29 6.00 -4.65
N ALA A 151 2.46 6.57 -4.41
CA ALA A 151 2.62 7.91 -3.85
C ALA A 151 2.08 9.01 -4.78
N ARG A 152 2.23 8.86 -6.10
CA ARG A 152 1.59 9.77 -7.06
C ARG A 152 0.07 9.72 -6.95
N LEU A 153 -0.49 8.53 -6.80
CA LEU A 153 -1.92 8.33 -6.64
C LEU A 153 -2.44 8.90 -5.31
N ARG A 154 -1.63 8.94 -4.24
CA ARG A 154 -1.95 9.62 -2.97
C ARG A 154 -2.17 11.13 -3.13
N ILE A 155 -1.45 11.78 -4.04
CA ILE A 155 -1.69 13.20 -4.37
C ILE A 155 -3.07 13.37 -5.01
N VAL A 156 -3.43 12.47 -5.93
CA VAL A 156 -4.76 12.49 -6.58
C VAL A 156 -5.87 12.22 -5.56
N GLU A 157 -5.67 11.27 -4.64
CA GLU A 157 -6.60 10.98 -3.54
C GLU A 157 -6.79 12.18 -2.62
N SER A 158 -5.73 12.93 -2.31
CA SER A 158 -5.83 14.15 -1.50
C SER A 158 -6.77 15.18 -2.12
N GLY A 159 -6.77 15.31 -3.45
CA GLY A 159 -7.72 16.15 -4.18
C GLY A 159 -9.17 15.68 -4.04
N MET A 160 -9.43 14.37 -4.07
CA MET A 160 -10.77 13.83 -3.81
C MET A 160 -11.27 14.12 -2.39
N LEU A 161 -10.35 14.20 -1.43
CA LEU A 161 -10.65 14.50 -0.03
C LEU A 161 -10.68 16.01 0.27
N ASN A 162 -10.58 16.88 -0.75
CA ASN A 162 -10.50 18.33 -0.61
C ASN A 162 -9.33 18.81 0.28
N ILE A 163 -8.21 18.10 0.24
CA ILE A 163 -6.98 18.46 0.97
C ILE A 163 -6.07 19.25 0.03
N ASP A 164 -5.98 20.56 0.26
CA ASP A 164 -5.16 21.49 -0.55
C ASP A 164 -4.43 22.52 0.36
N PRO A 165 -3.08 22.64 0.31
CA PRO A 165 -2.17 21.79 -0.45
C PRO A 165 -2.05 20.37 0.12
N PRO A 166 -1.82 19.35 -0.73
CA PRO A 166 -1.72 17.95 -0.34
C PRO A 166 -0.35 17.62 0.30
N VAL A 167 0.07 18.40 1.30
CA VAL A 167 1.44 18.36 1.85
C VAL A 167 1.87 16.96 2.28
N GLY A 168 1.00 16.20 2.96
CA GLY A 168 1.32 14.83 3.37
C GLY A 168 1.69 13.94 2.18
N ALA A 169 0.81 13.88 1.17
CA ALA A 169 1.05 13.09 -0.04
C ALA A 169 2.24 13.60 -0.87
N THR A 170 2.52 14.91 -0.88
CA THR A 170 3.72 15.46 -1.52
C THR A 170 4.99 14.99 -0.82
N VAL A 171 5.01 14.94 0.52
CA VAL A 171 6.14 14.41 1.29
C VAL A 171 6.32 12.91 1.01
N GLU A 172 5.23 12.14 1.05
CA GLU A 172 5.21 10.71 0.70
C GLU A 172 5.82 10.46 -0.70
N LEU A 173 5.49 11.28 -1.70
CA LEU A 173 6.08 11.17 -3.05
C LEU A 173 7.57 11.51 -3.08
N ILE A 174 8.00 12.56 -2.36
CA ILE A 174 9.43 12.90 -2.28
C ILE A 174 10.21 11.73 -1.67
N GLU A 175 9.72 11.14 -0.58
CA GLU A 175 10.38 10.02 0.08
C GLU A 175 10.48 8.80 -0.83
N ALA A 176 9.39 8.44 -1.52
CA ALA A 176 9.36 7.35 -2.49
C ALA A 176 10.35 7.56 -3.65
N LEU A 177 10.46 8.78 -4.17
CA LEU A 177 11.40 9.14 -5.23
C LEU A 177 12.87 9.01 -4.78
N LEU A 178 13.17 9.42 -3.55
CA LEU A 178 14.51 9.27 -2.97
C LEU A 178 14.88 7.79 -2.76
N ASP A 179 13.96 6.98 -2.25
CA ASP A 179 14.21 5.54 -2.09
C ASP A 179 14.39 4.84 -3.44
N HIS A 180 13.59 5.19 -4.44
CA HIS A 180 13.77 4.67 -5.80
C HIS A 180 15.14 5.05 -6.38
N ALA A 181 15.57 6.31 -6.24
CA ALA A 181 16.89 6.76 -6.69
C ALA A 181 18.01 6.01 -5.98
N LYS A 182 17.90 5.81 -4.66
CA LYS A 182 18.89 5.09 -3.85
C LYS A 182 19.04 3.64 -4.28
N VAL A 183 17.92 2.96 -4.55
CA VAL A 183 17.92 1.52 -4.93
C VAL A 183 18.42 1.31 -6.36
N THR A 184 18.07 2.21 -7.27
CA THR A 184 18.37 2.05 -8.71
C THR A 184 19.64 2.75 -9.17
N GLY A 185 20.16 3.69 -8.39
CA GLY A 185 21.23 4.61 -8.80
C GLY A 185 20.80 5.62 -9.86
N ASP A 186 19.49 5.76 -10.13
CA ASP A 186 18.95 6.74 -11.08
C ASP A 186 18.93 8.15 -10.46
N PRO A 187 19.71 9.12 -10.98
CA PRO A 187 19.69 10.49 -10.48
C PRO A 187 18.50 11.32 -10.99
N SER A 188 17.73 10.81 -11.96
CA SER A 188 16.62 11.54 -12.59
C SER A 188 15.55 12.11 -11.64
N PRO A 189 15.27 11.50 -10.46
CA PRO A 189 14.27 12.05 -9.55
C PRO A 189 14.65 13.38 -8.88
N ALA A 190 15.91 13.81 -8.92
CA ALA A 190 16.37 14.98 -8.16
C ALA A 190 15.65 16.29 -8.56
N GLU A 191 15.43 16.50 -9.86
CA GLU A 191 14.71 17.69 -10.35
C GLU A 191 13.26 17.68 -9.87
N GLU A 192 12.58 16.53 -9.99
CA GLU A 192 11.20 16.37 -9.56
C GLU A 192 11.06 16.56 -8.04
N VAL A 193 11.95 15.97 -7.25
CA VAL A 193 11.99 16.15 -5.79
C VAL A 193 12.09 17.62 -5.42
N MET A 194 12.94 18.39 -6.11
CA MET A 194 13.07 19.83 -5.86
C MET A 194 11.83 20.63 -6.25
N GLN A 195 11.20 20.28 -7.38
CA GLN A 195 9.93 20.89 -7.79
C GLN A 195 8.83 20.62 -6.76
N LEU A 196 8.69 19.37 -6.31
CA LEU A 196 7.71 18.99 -5.29
C LEU A 196 7.98 19.69 -3.96
N TYR A 197 9.24 19.70 -3.51
CA TYR A 197 9.65 20.36 -2.27
C TYR A 197 9.32 21.86 -2.27
N ALA A 198 9.47 22.53 -3.43
CA ALA A 198 9.11 23.94 -3.58
C ALA A 198 7.61 24.21 -3.40
N THR A 199 6.74 23.22 -3.69
CA THR A 199 5.28 23.37 -3.49
C THR A 199 4.84 23.25 -2.03
N ILE A 200 5.70 22.71 -1.15
CA ILE A 200 5.39 22.60 0.28
C ILE A 200 5.59 23.97 0.95
N PRO A 201 4.59 24.50 1.68
CA PRO A 201 4.75 25.73 2.47
C PRO A 201 5.92 25.65 3.44
N GLU A 202 6.69 26.73 3.59
CA GLU A 202 7.97 26.72 4.30
C GLU A 202 7.85 26.27 5.77
N ASP A 203 6.79 26.70 6.45
CA ASP A 203 6.42 26.35 7.82
C ASP A 203 6.01 24.89 7.98
N ARG A 204 5.70 24.21 6.87
CA ARG A 204 5.32 22.80 6.81
C ARG A 204 6.41 21.88 6.28
N ARG A 205 7.57 22.43 5.86
CA ARG A 205 8.75 21.64 5.47
C ARG A 205 9.43 21.07 6.72
N GLY A 206 8.98 19.89 7.15
CA GLY A 206 9.46 19.21 8.34
C GLY A 206 10.98 19.07 8.39
N TYR A 207 11.54 19.08 9.61
CA TYR A 207 12.98 18.95 9.84
C TYR A 207 13.54 17.63 9.29
N SER A 208 12.80 16.52 9.43
CA SER A 208 13.20 15.19 8.93
C SER A 208 13.41 15.20 7.42
N LEU A 209 12.47 15.77 6.67
CA LEU A 209 12.56 15.91 5.21
C LEU A 209 13.76 16.77 4.79
N LYS A 210 13.95 17.92 5.44
CA LYS A 210 15.10 18.80 5.21
C LYS A 210 16.43 18.07 5.46
N LYS A 211 16.51 17.31 6.55
CA LYS A 211 17.70 16.52 6.88
C LYS A 211 17.95 15.46 5.81
N ARG A 212 16.94 14.67 5.44
CA ARG A 212 17.06 13.61 4.42
C ARG A 212 17.51 14.17 3.07
N LEU A 213 16.91 15.26 2.61
CA LEU A 213 17.32 15.90 1.35
C LEU A 213 18.78 16.39 1.35
N ARG A 214 19.31 16.81 2.51
CA ARG A 214 20.74 17.16 2.64
C ARG A 214 21.63 15.91 2.67
N ASP A 215 21.23 14.89 3.43
CA ASP A 215 21.97 13.62 3.53
C ASP A 215 22.10 12.94 2.15
N GLU A 216 21.08 13.07 1.29
CA GLU A 216 21.06 12.55 -0.08
C GLU A 216 21.64 13.54 -1.13
N GLY A 217 22.21 14.67 -0.70
CA GLY A 217 22.88 15.64 -1.57
C GLY A 217 21.96 16.44 -2.52
N VAL A 218 20.66 16.46 -2.27
CA VAL A 218 19.65 17.16 -3.08
C VAL A 218 19.53 18.64 -2.68
N LEU A 219 19.59 18.93 -1.39
CA LEU A 219 19.65 20.30 -0.86
C LEU A 219 21.08 20.67 -0.45
N SER A 220 21.50 21.89 -0.77
CA SER A 220 22.72 22.49 -0.19
C SER A 220 22.50 22.89 1.27
N GLU A 221 23.61 23.07 2.02
CA GLU A 221 23.61 23.50 3.44
C GLU A 221 22.80 24.78 3.72
#